data_AF-A0A9P0APF1-F1
#
_entry.id   AF-A0A9P0APF1-F1
#
_cell.length_a   1.000
_cell.length_b   1.000
_cell.length_c   1.000
_cell.angle_alpha   90.00
_cell.angle_beta   90.00
_cell.angle_gamma   90.00
#
_symmetry.space_group_name_H-M   'P 1'
#
loop_
_entity.id
_entity.type
_entity.pdbx_description
1 polymer ?
#
loop_
_entity_poly.entity_id
_entity_poly.type
_entity_poly.pdbx_seq_one_letter_code
_entity_poly.pdbx_strand_id
1 'polypeptide(L)'
;MDPMQAQTNPELQIELEKQKEEFESAIRNYNGEDPLHNYYHYISWVEQSYPKHGHTGNLVALLKHCLGKFENDARYSDDRRICKLWIKFIDLHTNPIELYNIMHARNLCRGWADVYKAWAYYHEVAGDFVGATNVIELGKRVMGQPNSQQLDDAHINILKAVGQYHLHGPDAARRSIVKKRFQLTSLITYKPGRVESMRMATGAGVLPFFSILSVAHRNTVK
;
A
#
# COMPACT_ATOMS: atom_id res chain seq x y z
N MET A 1 27.77 -34.13 10.35
CA MET A 1 27.76 -32.89 9.53
C MET A 1 26.41 -32.25 9.76
N ASP A 2 26.34 -31.29 10.68
CA ASP A 2 25.11 -30.58 11.01
C ASP A 2 24.78 -29.53 9.95
N PRO A 3 23.53 -29.44 9.47
CA PRO A 3 23.14 -28.44 8.50
C PRO A 3 22.91 -27.09 9.18
N MET A 4 23.76 -26.13 8.83
CA MET A 4 23.58 -24.66 8.88
C MET A 4 22.43 -24.16 9.77
N GLN A 5 22.76 -23.82 11.02
CA GLN A 5 22.02 -22.78 11.72
C GLN A 5 22.17 -21.49 10.92
N ALA A 6 21.08 -21.02 10.31
CA ALA A 6 21.01 -19.69 9.75
C ALA A 6 21.24 -18.70 10.89
N GLN A 7 22.49 -18.25 11.00
CA GLN A 7 22.92 -17.28 11.99
C GLN A 7 22.24 -15.96 11.63
N THR A 8 21.12 -15.68 12.29
CA THR A 8 20.48 -14.37 12.19
C THR A 8 21.50 -13.39 12.74
N ASN A 9 22.01 -12.49 11.90
CA ASN A 9 23.08 -11.56 12.29
C ASN A 9 22.59 -10.72 13.49
N PRO A 10 23.17 -10.90 14.69
CA PRO A 10 22.70 -10.20 15.90
C PRO A 10 22.75 -8.69 15.75
N GLU A 11 23.70 -8.15 14.99
CA GLU A 11 23.82 -6.72 14.73
C GLU A 11 22.63 -6.19 13.92
N LEU A 12 22.15 -6.97 12.94
CA LEU A 12 20.96 -6.62 12.17
C LEU A 12 19.70 -6.62 13.05
N GLN A 13 19.59 -7.55 13.99
CA GLN A 13 18.45 -7.59 14.91
C GLN A 13 18.43 -6.37 15.85
N ILE A 14 19.59 -5.98 16.38
CA ILE A 14 19.73 -4.79 17.23
C ILE A 14 19.35 -3.52 16.46
N GLU A 15 19.83 -3.37 15.22
CA GLU A 15 19.50 -2.21 14.39
C GLU A 15 18.00 -2.17 14.05
N LEU A 16 17.38 -3.31 13.74
CA LEU A 16 15.94 -3.39 13.47
C LEU A 16 15.10 -3.02 14.70
N GLU A 17 15.48 -3.49 15.90
CA GLU A 17 14.75 -3.15 17.12
C GLU A 17 14.91 -1.66 17.47
N LYS A 18 16.09 -1.08 17.23
CA LYS A 18 16.32 0.35 17.38
C LYS A 18 15.43 1.16 16.44
N GLN A 19 15.39 0.82 15.15
CA GLN A 19 14.54 1.50 14.17
C GLN A 19 13.05 1.38 14.52
N LYS A 20 12.63 0.21 15.03
CA LYS A 20 11.27 0.01 15.54
C LYS A 20 10.94 0.97 16.68
N GLU A 21 11.80 1.10 17.67
CA GLU A 21 11.61 2.03 18.79
C GLU A 21 11.53 3.50 18.32
N GLU A 22 12.34 3.88 17.32
CA GLU A 22 12.28 5.21 16.70
C GLU A 22 10.90 5.48 16.07
N PHE A 23 10.34 4.52 15.33
CA PHE A 23 8.99 4.65 14.76
C PHE A 23 7.90 4.71 15.84
N GLU A 24 7.97 3.84 16.84
CA GLU A 24 6.97 3.82 17.92
C GLU A 24 7.02 5.10 18.75
N SER A 25 8.22 5.61 19.05
CA SER A 25 8.42 6.90 19.72
C SER A 25 7.90 8.06 18.88
N ALA A 26 8.14 8.06 17.57
CA ALA A 26 7.61 9.05 16.65
C ALA A 26 6.08 9.05 16.60
N ILE A 27 5.43 7.89 16.75
CA ILE A 27 3.96 7.79 16.86
C ILE A 27 3.47 8.30 18.22
N ARG A 28 4.10 7.87 19.33
CA ARG A 28 3.67 8.22 20.69
C ARG A 28 3.79 9.72 20.99
N ASN A 29 4.84 10.36 20.49
CA ASN A 29 5.16 11.76 20.78
C ASN A 29 4.63 12.73 19.72
N TYR A 30 3.89 12.25 18.72
CA TYR A 30 3.39 13.10 17.63
C TYR A 30 2.23 14.00 18.08
N ASN A 31 2.34 15.30 17.77
CA ASN A 31 1.32 16.31 18.06
C ASN A 31 0.96 17.16 16.82
N GLY A 32 1.34 16.71 15.62
CA GLY A 32 1.01 17.40 14.37
C GLY A 32 -0.36 17.00 13.80
N GLU A 33 -0.67 17.56 12.63
CA GLU A 33 -1.98 17.44 11.99
C GLU A 33 -2.19 16.11 11.23
N ASP A 34 -1.11 15.42 10.83
CA ASP A 34 -1.16 14.20 10.01
C ASP A 34 -0.56 12.96 10.70
N PRO A 35 -1.20 12.44 11.77
CA PRO A 35 -0.70 11.26 12.49
C PRO A 35 -0.62 10.00 11.61
N LEU A 36 -1.41 9.90 10.53
CA LEU A 36 -1.37 8.77 9.60
C LEU A 36 0.00 8.61 8.92
N HIS A 37 0.72 9.72 8.70
CA HIS A 37 2.04 9.70 8.07
C HIS A 37 3.00 8.74 8.79
N ASN A 38 3.13 8.88 10.11
CA ASN A 38 4.06 8.07 10.90
C ASN A 38 3.68 6.59 10.86
N TYR A 39 2.38 6.26 10.92
CA TYR A 39 1.92 4.88 10.77
C TYR A 39 2.22 4.31 9.39
N TYR A 40 1.94 5.06 8.32
CA TYR A 40 2.18 4.59 6.96
C TYR A 40 3.67 4.28 6.73
N HIS A 41 4.56 5.16 7.20
CA HIS A 41 6.01 4.94 7.12
C HIS A 41 6.47 3.74 7.96
N TYR A 42 5.96 3.60 9.18
CA TYR A 42 6.28 2.46 10.03
C TYR A 42 5.84 1.12 9.42
N ILE A 43 4.59 1.02 8.94
CA ILE A 43 4.07 -0.18 8.27
C ILE A 43 4.89 -0.50 7.01
N SER A 44 5.20 0.52 6.21
CA SER A 44 6.03 0.34 5.01
C SER A 44 7.42 -0.18 5.34
N TRP A 45 8.02 0.28 6.45
CA TRP A 45 9.28 -0.24 6.95
C TRP A 45 9.16 -1.69 7.43
N VAL A 46 8.12 -2.04 8.21
CA VAL A 46 7.89 -3.43 8.66
C VAL A 46 7.76 -4.39 7.48
N GLU A 47 7.02 -4.01 6.42
CA GLU A 47 6.90 -4.84 5.22
C GLU A 47 8.26 -5.12 4.55
N GLN A 48 9.15 -4.13 4.51
CA GLN A 48 10.47 -4.23 3.87
C GLN A 48 11.51 -4.95 4.74
N SER A 49 11.43 -4.79 6.05
CA SER A 49 12.42 -5.33 7.00
C SER A 49 12.24 -6.82 7.28
N TYR A 50 11.03 -7.36 7.10
CA TYR A 50 10.70 -8.76 7.47
C TYR A 50 10.12 -9.68 6.37
N PRO A 51 10.53 -9.59 5.09
CA PRO A 51 9.89 -10.35 4.00
C PRO A 51 10.05 -11.88 4.08
N LYS A 52 11.02 -12.39 4.87
CA LYS A 52 11.34 -13.83 4.99
C LYS A 52 11.14 -14.41 6.40
N HIS A 53 10.77 -13.60 7.39
CA HIS A 53 10.95 -13.95 8.80
C HIS A 53 9.67 -14.34 9.57
N GLY A 54 8.57 -14.70 8.92
CA GLY A 54 7.36 -15.17 9.63
C GLY A 54 6.69 -14.13 10.56
N HIS A 55 7.20 -12.89 10.62
CA HIS A 55 6.66 -11.79 11.40
C HIS A 55 5.47 -11.10 10.72
N THR A 56 4.81 -11.77 9.77
CA THR A 56 3.54 -11.31 9.20
C THR A 56 2.50 -11.03 10.29
N GLY A 57 2.55 -11.74 11.43
CA GLY A 57 1.71 -11.47 12.59
C GLY A 57 1.85 -10.04 13.14
N ASN A 58 3.08 -9.50 13.21
CA ASN A 58 3.32 -8.14 13.70
C ASN A 58 2.79 -7.10 12.70
N LEU A 59 2.96 -7.34 11.39
CA LEU A 59 2.43 -6.47 10.35
C LEU A 59 0.89 -6.43 10.38
N VAL A 60 0.22 -7.58 10.54
CA VAL A 60 -1.24 -7.65 10.63
C VAL A 60 -1.75 -6.90 11.87
N ALA A 61 -1.11 -7.10 13.03
CA ALA A 61 -1.48 -6.40 14.26
C ALA A 61 -1.31 -4.87 14.12
N LEU A 62 -0.21 -4.42 13.54
CA LEU A 62 0.06 -3.00 13.30
C LEU A 62 -0.93 -2.38 12.30
N LEU A 63 -1.24 -3.09 11.20
CA LEU A 63 -2.27 -2.68 10.24
C LEU A 63 -3.63 -2.55 10.92
N LYS A 64 -4.05 -3.56 11.69
CA LYS A 64 -5.33 -3.55 12.41
C LYS A 64 -5.43 -2.36 13.36
N HIS A 65 -4.37 -2.07 14.11
CA HIS A 65 -4.33 -0.92 15.01
C HIS A 65 -4.42 0.41 14.26
N CYS A 66 -3.64 0.58 13.18
CA CYS A 66 -3.67 1.78 12.34
C CYS A 66 -5.06 2.00 11.72
N LEU A 67 -5.61 0.98 11.05
CA LEU A 67 -6.90 1.07 10.38
C LEU A 67 -8.04 1.37 11.38
N GLY A 68 -8.06 0.68 12.52
CA GLY A 68 -9.06 0.93 13.57
C GLY A 68 -8.96 2.33 14.19
N LYS A 69 -7.76 2.92 14.23
CA LYS A 69 -7.56 4.30 14.71
C LYS A 69 -8.13 5.34 13.75
N PHE A 70 -8.05 5.10 12.45
CA PHE A 70 -8.37 6.11 11.42
C PHE A 70 -9.67 5.87 10.64
N GLU A 71 -10.31 4.70 10.77
CA GLU A 71 -11.49 4.34 9.98
C GLU A 71 -12.70 5.27 10.15
N ASN A 72 -12.82 5.94 11.30
CA ASN A 72 -13.92 6.87 11.60
C ASN A 72 -13.52 8.35 11.43
N ASP A 73 -12.27 8.63 11.05
CA ASP A 73 -11.81 9.99 10.77
C ASP A 73 -12.08 10.33 9.30
N ALA A 74 -13.01 11.25 9.07
CA ALA A 74 -13.42 11.66 7.73
C ALA A 74 -12.25 12.15 6.86
N ARG A 75 -11.20 12.72 7.47
CA ARG A 75 -9.99 13.18 6.76
C ARG A 75 -9.28 12.05 6.02
N TYR A 76 -9.43 10.82 6.50
CA TYR A 76 -8.71 9.65 6.01
C TYR A 76 -9.58 8.58 5.35
N SER A 77 -10.91 8.74 5.38
CA SER A 77 -11.87 7.79 4.80
C SER A 77 -11.63 7.48 3.31
N ASP A 78 -11.13 8.45 2.56
CA ASP A 78 -10.70 8.33 1.15
C ASP A 78 -9.22 8.77 0.96
N ASP A 79 -8.37 8.72 2.00
CA ASP A 79 -6.93 9.00 1.85
C ASP A 79 -6.23 7.81 1.16
N ARG A 80 -5.42 8.10 0.13
CA ARG A 80 -4.69 7.09 -0.67
C ARG A 80 -3.91 6.10 0.20
N ARG A 81 -3.28 6.57 1.27
CA ARG A 81 -2.46 5.77 2.19
C ARG A 81 -3.33 4.77 2.94
N ILE A 82 -4.46 5.21 3.51
CA ILE A 82 -5.42 4.31 4.17
C ILE A 82 -5.94 3.26 3.18
N CYS A 83 -6.25 3.66 1.95
CA CYS A 83 -6.76 2.73 0.94
C CYS A 83 -5.73 1.67 0.55
N LYS A 84 -4.47 2.05 0.40
CA LYS A 84 -3.36 1.09 0.24
C LYS A 84 -3.22 0.16 1.45
N LEU A 85 -3.32 0.68 2.68
CA LEU A 85 -3.23 -0.12 3.89
C LEU A 85 -4.41 -1.10 4.02
N TRP A 86 -5.62 -0.72 3.64
CA TRP A 86 -6.78 -1.62 3.56
C TRP A 86 -6.55 -2.74 2.54
N ILE A 87 -6.11 -2.42 1.33
CA ILE A 87 -5.79 -3.41 0.29
C ILE A 87 -4.74 -4.40 0.82
N LYS A 88 -3.67 -3.89 1.47
CA LYS A 88 -2.63 -4.72 2.09
C LYS A 88 -3.19 -5.61 3.21
N PHE A 89 -4.01 -5.05 4.09
CA PHE A 89 -4.63 -5.79 5.19
C PHE A 89 -5.48 -6.95 4.66
N ILE A 90 -6.33 -6.68 3.66
CA ILE A 90 -7.18 -7.70 3.04
C ILE A 90 -6.34 -8.79 2.35
N ASP A 91 -5.21 -8.43 1.73
CA ASP A 91 -4.27 -9.37 1.09
C ASP A 91 -3.62 -10.37 2.04
N LEU A 92 -3.62 -10.08 3.34
CA LEU A 92 -3.08 -10.93 4.39
C LEU A 92 -4.14 -11.87 5.01
N HIS A 93 -5.40 -11.82 4.56
CA HIS A 93 -6.51 -12.61 5.10
C HIS A 93 -7.02 -13.67 4.12
N THR A 94 -7.72 -14.68 4.64
CA THR A 94 -8.23 -15.84 3.87
C THR A 94 -9.59 -15.60 3.20
N ASN A 95 -10.36 -14.59 3.63
CA ASN A 95 -11.69 -14.24 3.12
C ASN A 95 -11.76 -12.83 2.47
N PRO A 96 -10.92 -12.54 1.46
CA PRO A 96 -10.73 -11.19 0.95
C PRO A 96 -11.99 -10.56 0.30
N ILE A 97 -12.80 -11.36 -0.39
CA ILE A 97 -14.06 -10.89 -1.02
C ILE A 97 -15.04 -10.37 0.04
N GLU A 98 -15.19 -11.08 1.15
CA GLU A 98 -16.05 -10.66 2.25
C GLU A 98 -15.55 -9.36 2.88
N LEU A 99 -14.23 -9.24 3.09
CA LEU A 99 -13.64 -8.03 3.64
C LEU A 99 -13.81 -6.81 2.73
N TYR A 100 -13.71 -6.96 1.41
CA TYR A 100 -14.03 -5.87 0.47
C TYR A 100 -15.51 -5.47 0.51
N ASN A 101 -16.43 -6.44 0.63
CA ASN A 101 -17.85 -6.14 0.81
C ASN A 101 -18.10 -5.31 2.09
N ILE A 102 -17.50 -5.71 3.21
CA ILE A 102 -17.59 -4.98 4.49
C ILE A 102 -17.00 -3.58 4.33
N MET A 103 -15.81 -3.47 3.74
CA MET A 103 -15.13 -2.19 3.50
C MET A 103 -16.00 -1.24 2.66
N HIS A 104 -16.61 -1.74 1.59
CA HIS A 104 -17.51 -0.97 0.74
C HIS A 104 -18.80 -0.56 1.48
N ALA A 105 -19.41 -1.47 2.24
CA ALA A 105 -20.61 -1.17 3.06
C ALA A 105 -20.35 -0.09 4.12
N ARG A 106 -19.10 0.01 4.60
CA ARG A 106 -18.65 1.05 5.53
C ARG A 106 -18.24 2.36 4.84
N ASN A 107 -18.40 2.47 3.53
CA ASN A 107 -18.06 3.65 2.73
C ASN A 107 -16.58 4.04 2.78
N LEU A 108 -15.69 3.06 2.95
CA LEU A 108 -14.24 3.29 2.99
C LEU A 108 -13.65 3.23 1.57
N CYS A 109 -12.81 4.20 1.22
CA CYS A 109 -12.02 4.22 -0.01
C CYS A 109 -12.82 4.09 -1.32
N ARG A 110 -14.03 4.66 -1.34
CA ARG A 110 -14.92 4.63 -2.51
C ARG A 110 -14.35 5.43 -3.69
N GLY A 111 -13.47 6.40 -3.42
CA GLY A 111 -12.83 7.23 -4.45
C GLY A 111 -11.64 6.58 -5.17
N TRP A 112 -11.28 5.33 -4.87
CA TRP A 112 -10.02 4.74 -5.33
C TRP A 112 -10.21 3.53 -6.26
N ALA A 113 -9.85 3.71 -7.52
CA ALA A 113 -9.88 2.65 -8.54
C ALA A 113 -9.10 1.39 -8.14
N ASP A 114 -7.98 1.54 -7.42
CA ASP A 114 -7.15 0.41 -6.99
C ASP A 114 -7.91 -0.55 -6.06
N VAL A 115 -8.87 -0.07 -5.26
CA VAL A 115 -9.71 -0.92 -4.39
C VAL A 115 -10.57 -1.84 -5.24
N TYR A 116 -11.24 -1.30 -6.26
CA TYR A 116 -12.10 -2.09 -7.16
C TYR A 116 -11.29 -3.06 -8.01
N LYS A 117 -10.09 -2.67 -8.48
CA LYS A 117 -9.17 -3.56 -9.19
C LYS A 117 -8.72 -4.72 -8.30
N ALA A 118 -8.28 -4.43 -7.08
CA ALA A 118 -7.82 -5.44 -6.14
C ALA A 118 -8.95 -6.41 -5.76
N TRP A 119 -10.17 -5.90 -5.58
CA TRP A 119 -11.35 -6.71 -5.33
C TRP A 119 -11.71 -7.61 -6.52
N ALA A 120 -11.74 -7.06 -7.75
CA ALA A 120 -12.02 -7.84 -8.97
C ALA A 120 -11.03 -8.99 -9.17
N TYR A 121 -9.74 -8.78 -8.85
CA TYR A 121 -8.73 -9.85 -8.93
C TYR A 121 -9.06 -11.07 -8.06
N TYR A 122 -9.73 -10.91 -6.92
CA TYR A 122 -10.14 -12.06 -6.11
C TYR A 122 -11.29 -12.85 -6.74
N HIS A 123 -12.22 -12.17 -7.39
CA HIS A 123 -13.24 -12.82 -8.19
C HIS A 123 -12.63 -13.57 -9.39
N GLU A 124 -11.65 -12.97 -10.09
CA GLU A 124 -10.94 -13.65 -11.19
C GLU A 124 -10.20 -14.92 -10.73
N VAL A 125 -9.53 -14.89 -9.56
CA VAL A 125 -8.85 -16.09 -9.01
C VAL A 125 -9.84 -17.21 -8.69
N ALA A 126 -11.05 -16.85 -8.27
CA ALA A 126 -12.15 -17.77 -8.02
C ALA A 126 -12.84 -18.26 -9.31
N GLY A 127 -12.47 -17.73 -10.48
CA GLY A 127 -13.13 -18.02 -11.77
C GLY A 127 -14.47 -17.30 -11.94
N ASP A 128 -14.81 -16.38 -11.05
CA ASP A 128 -16.05 -15.60 -11.07
C ASP A 128 -15.87 -14.29 -11.87
N PHE A 129 -15.79 -14.41 -13.19
CA PHE A 129 -15.61 -13.23 -14.07
C PHE A 129 -16.81 -12.29 -14.08
N VAL A 130 -18.01 -12.80 -13.78
CA VAL A 130 -19.22 -11.98 -13.65
C VAL A 130 -19.12 -11.09 -12.42
N GLY A 131 -18.73 -11.65 -11.27
CA GLY A 131 -18.45 -10.88 -10.05
C GLY A 131 -17.34 -9.86 -10.25
N ALA A 132 -16.25 -10.24 -10.92
CA ALA A 132 -15.16 -9.30 -11.25
C ALA A 132 -15.68 -8.10 -12.07
N THR A 133 -16.50 -8.35 -13.09
CA THR A 133 -17.09 -7.30 -13.93
C THR A 133 -18.04 -6.41 -13.13
N ASN A 134 -18.89 -7.01 -12.29
CA ASN A 134 -19.84 -6.29 -11.45
C ASN A 134 -19.14 -5.32 -10.48
N VAL A 135 -18.01 -5.73 -9.90
CA VAL A 135 -17.19 -4.87 -9.02
C VAL A 135 -16.59 -3.69 -9.77
N ILE A 136 -16.10 -3.90 -11.00
CA ILE A 136 -15.57 -2.81 -11.83
C ILE A 136 -16.68 -1.83 -12.21
N GLU A 137 -17.84 -2.31 -12.65
CA GLU A 137 -18.98 -1.45 -12.98
C GLU A 137 -19.57 -0.73 -11.76
N LEU A 138 -19.52 -1.35 -10.57
CA LEU A 138 -19.81 -0.68 -9.30
C LEU A 138 -18.87 0.49 -9.07
N GLY A 139 -17.56 0.28 -9.18
CA GLY A 139 -16.57 1.35 -9.00
C GLY A 139 -16.75 2.50 -10.00
N LYS A 140 -17.08 2.20 -11.26
CA LYS A 140 -17.36 3.21 -12.28
C LYS A 140 -18.56 4.08 -11.90
N ARG A 141 -19.65 3.46 -11.42
CA ARG A 141 -20.85 4.18 -10.96
C ARG A 141 -20.58 5.04 -9.72
N VAL A 142 -19.80 4.53 -8.76
CA VAL A 142 -19.52 5.23 -7.50
C VAL A 142 -18.59 6.42 -7.70
N MET A 143 -17.53 6.27 -8.49
CA MET A 143 -16.54 7.34 -8.68
C MET A 143 -16.96 8.39 -9.71
N GLY A 144 -17.70 7.99 -10.74
CA GLY A 144 -18.01 8.84 -11.89
C GLY A 144 -16.77 9.24 -12.69
N GLN A 145 -17.01 9.88 -13.84
CA GLN A 145 -15.95 10.42 -14.70
C GLN A 145 -15.45 11.77 -14.16
N PRO A 146 -14.15 12.10 -14.27
CA PRO A 146 -13.08 11.35 -14.96
C PRO A 146 -12.37 10.29 -14.09
N ASN A 147 -12.69 10.22 -12.80
CA ASN A 147 -11.96 9.39 -11.82
C ASN A 147 -12.04 7.89 -12.13
N SER A 148 -13.11 7.45 -12.79
CA SER A 148 -13.31 6.06 -13.20
C SER A 148 -12.57 5.63 -14.46
N GLN A 149 -11.86 6.50 -15.18
CA GLN A 149 -11.20 6.14 -16.44
C GLN A 149 -10.22 4.97 -16.28
N GLN A 150 -9.53 4.88 -15.14
CA GLN A 150 -8.61 3.78 -14.85
C GLN A 150 -9.29 2.41 -14.68
N LEU A 151 -10.63 2.37 -14.55
CA LEU A 151 -11.41 1.15 -14.49
C LEU A 151 -11.83 0.64 -15.87
N ASP A 152 -11.78 1.46 -16.91
CA ASP A 152 -12.08 1.01 -18.28
C ASP A 152 -11.01 0.01 -18.75
N ASP A 153 -9.73 0.29 -18.46
CA ASP A 153 -8.63 -0.65 -18.70
C ASP A 153 -8.78 -1.94 -17.88
N ALA A 154 -9.33 -1.84 -16.65
CA ALA A 154 -9.57 -3.01 -15.81
C ALA A 154 -10.66 -3.91 -16.40
N HIS A 155 -11.72 -3.36 -16.96
CA HIS A 155 -12.75 -4.12 -17.66
C HIS A 155 -12.13 -4.89 -18.85
N ILE A 156 -11.33 -4.23 -19.68
CA ILE A 156 -10.63 -4.88 -20.80
C ILE A 156 -9.72 -6.01 -20.31
N ASN A 157 -9.05 -5.81 -19.18
CA ASN A 157 -8.19 -6.82 -18.58
C ASN A 157 -8.96 -8.07 -18.11
N ILE A 158 -10.19 -7.93 -17.62
CA ILE A 158 -11.06 -9.06 -17.28
C ILE A 158 -11.37 -9.89 -18.52
N LEU A 159 -11.73 -9.25 -19.65
CA LEU A 159 -12.00 -9.96 -20.91
C LEU A 159 -10.77 -10.74 -21.40
N LYS A 160 -9.58 -10.14 -21.28
CA LYS A 160 -8.31 -10.84 -21.58
C LYS A 160 -8.07 -12.02 -20.63
N ALA A 161 -8.38 -11.85 -19.35
CA ALA A 161 -8.24 -12.91 -18.35
C ALA A 161 -9.18 -14.09 -18.64
N VAL A 162 -10.42 -13.83 -19.07
CA VAL A 162 -11.36 -14.87 -19.55
C VAL A 162 -10.74 -15.68 -20.68
N GLY A 163 -10.19 -15.02 -21.71
CA GLY A 163 -9.54 -15.70 -22.82
C GLY A 163 -8.35 -16.56 -22.35
N GLN A 164 -7.48 -16.00 -21.51
CA GLN A 164 -6.34 -16.72 -20.94
C GLN A 164 -6.76 -17.93 -20.10
N TYR A 165 -7.85 -17.81 -19.34
CA TYR A 165 -8.41 -18.89 -18.53
C TYR A 165 -8.86 -20.06 -19.41
N HIS A 166 -9.55 -19.79 -20.52
CA HIS A 166 -10.02 -20.83 -21.44
C HIS A 166 -8.88 -21.47 -22.24
N LEU A 167 -7.86 -20.68 -22.62
CA LEU A 167 -6.75 -21.16 -23.44
C LEU A 167 -5.65 -21.90 -22.65
N HIS A 168 -5.35 -21.44 -21.44
CA HIS A 168 -4.21 -21.92 -20.65
C HIS A 168 -4.61 -22.58 -19.33
N GLY A 169 -5.91 -22.61 -19.03
CA GLY A 169 -6.44 -23.17 -17.80
C GLY A 169 -6.31 -22.26 -16.58
N PRO A 170 -6.97 -22.65 -15.46
CA PRO A 170 -7.09 -21.83 -14.27
C PRO A 170 -5.75 -21.49 -13.61
N ASP A 171 -4.78 -22.41 -13.61
CA ASP A 171 -3.52 -22.21 -12.87
C ASP A 171 -2.60 -21.19 -13.52
N ALA A 172 -2.59 -21.12 -14.85
CA ALA A 172 -1.85 -20.09 -15.57
C ALA A 172 -2.45 -18.69 -15.31
N ALA A 173 -3.78 -18.59 -15.35
CA ALA A 173 -4.50 -17.35 -15.04
C ALA A 173 -4.21 -16.90 -13.60
N ARG A 174 -4.28 -17.81 -12.61
CA ARG A 174 -3.97 -17.51 -11.21
C ARG A 174 -2.56 -16.95 -11.00
N ARG A 175 -1.54 -17.54 -11.63
CA ARG A 175 -0.15 -17.04 -11.53
C ARG A 175 -0.02 -15.60 -12.04
N SER A 176 -0.69 -15.27 -13.15
CA SER A 176 -0.73 -13.91 -13.70
C SER A 176 -1.35 -12.91 -12.70
N ILE A 177 -2.45 -13.29 -12.05
CA ILE A 177 -3.16 -12.44 -11.09
C ILE A 177 -2.34 -12.22 -9.81
N VAL A 178 -1.64 -13.24 -9.32
CA VAL A 178 -0.76 -13.10 -8.14
C VAL A 178 0.27 -11.98 -8.34
N LYS A 179 0.88 -11.88 -9.53
CA LYS A 179 1.82 -10.80 -9.84
C LYS A 179 1.16 -9.43 -9.87
N LYS A 180 -0.03 -9.30 -10.50
CA LYS A 180 -0.79 -8.05 -10.53
C LYS A 180 -1.21 -7.61 -9.12
N ARG A 181 -1.63 -8.55 -8.27
CA ARG A 181 -1.98 -8.30 -6.87
C ARG A 181 -0.79 -7.80 -6.08
N PHE A 182 0.37 -8.46 -6.20
CA PHE A 182 1.59 -8.02 -5.52
C PHE A 182 1.96 -6.57 -5.85
N GLN A 183 1.79 -6.15 -7.10
CA GLN A 183 2.03 -4.76 -7.51
C GLN A 183 1.06 -3.75 -6.88
N LEU A 184 -0.20 -4.14 -6.63
CA LEU A 184 -1.19 -3.30 -5.94
C LEU A 184 -0.97 -3.26 -4.42
N THR A 185 -0.52 -4.38 -3.83
CA THR A 185 -0.47 -4.53 -2.37
C THR A 185 0.88 -4.11 -1.78
N SER A 186 1.96 -4.10 -2.57
CA SER A 186 3.27 -3.65 -2.10
C SER A 186 3.26 -2.16 -1.73
N LEU A 187 3.74 -1.84 -0.52
CA LEU A 187 3.94 -0.46 -0.07
C LEU A 187 5.30 0.10 -0.54
N ILE A 188 6.10 -0.69 -1.26
CA ILE A 188 7.43 -0.33 -1.75
C ILE A 188 7.32 0.74 -2.85
N THR A 189 7.34 2.00 -2.42
CA THR A 189 7.50 3.18 -3.28
C THR A 189 8.35 4.24 -2.57
N TYR A 190 9.50 3.84 -2.02
CA TYR A 190 10.51 4.81 -1.54
C TYR A 190 11.93 4.22 -1.59
N LYS A 191 12.91 5.03 -2.03
CA LYS A 191 14.34 4.72 -1.88
C LYS A 191 14.68 4.73 -0.38
N PRO A 192 15.60 3.88 0.10
CA PRO A 192 16.03 3.90 1.50
C PRO A 192 16.81 5.20 1.77
N GLY A 193 16.09 6.27 2.06
CA GLY A 193 16.63 7.46 2.70
C GLY A 193 16.67 7.17 4.18
N ARG A 194 17.89 6.98 4.70
CA ARG A 194 18.27 7.19 6.11
C ARG A 194 17.27 8.13 6.78
N VAL A 195 16.67 7.72 7.90
CA VAL A 195 15.77 8.54 8.73
C VAL A 195 16.39 9.93 8.86
N GLU A 196 15.97 10.86 8.02
CA GLU A 196 16.43 12.24 8.09
C GLU A 196 15.78 12.75 9.37
N SER A 197 16.61 13.17 10.32
CA SER A 197 16.20 13.59 11.65
C SER A 197 14.94 14.43 11.55
N MET A 198 13.82 13.89 12.03
CA MET A 198 12.56 14.61 12.15
C MET A 198 12.84 15.80 13.05
N ARG A 199 13.13 16.96 12.47
CA ARG A 199 13.33 18.18 13.25
C ARG A 199 11.98 18.51 13.86
N MET A 200 11.88 18.30 15.18
CA MET A 200 10.82 18.87 15.99
C MET A 200 10.80 20.37 15.70
N ALA A 201 9.72 20.84 15.07
CA ALA A 201 9.48 22.27 14.91
C ALA A 201 9.20 22.85 16.30
N THR A 202 10.26 23.18 17.01
CA THR A 202 10.21 24.16 18.08
C THR A 202 10.39 25.52 17.42
N GLY A 203 9.34 26.33 17.46
CA GLY A 203 9.43 27.70 16.98
C GLY A 203 10.45 28.46 17.81
N ALA A 204 11.51 28.94 17.16
CA ALA A 204 12.12 30.26 17.32
C ALA A 204 13.49 30.29 16.60
N GLY A 205 13.53 30.97 15.46
CA GLY A 205 14.74 31.64 14.98
C GLY A 205 15.83 30.81 14.29
N VAL A 206 16.39 31.44 13.25
CA VAL A 206 17.66 31.15 12.57
C VAL A 206 17.62 30.10 11.44
N LEU A 207 17.54 30.63 10.21
CA LEU A 207 17.88 29.94 8.96
C LEU A 207 19.39 29.64 8.91
N PRO A 208 19.78 28.52 8.29
CA PRO A 208 20.99 28.47 7.46
C PRO A 208 20.59 28.09 6.02
N PHE A 209 20.73 28.99 5.06
CA PHE A 209 21.90 29.13 4.19
C PHE A 209 22.36 27.80 3.59
N PHE A 210 21.98 27.52 2.34
CA PHE A 210 22.96 27.23 1.28
C PHE A 210 22.37 27.55 -0.09
N SER A 211 23.05 28.50 -0.72
CA SER A 211 23.00 28.98 -2.10
C SER A 211 22.96 27.86 -3.15
N ILE A 212 22.15 28.03 -4.19
CA ILE A 212 22.59 27.72 -5.56
C ILE A 212 22.14 28.85 -6.48
N LEU A 213 23.10 29.70 -6.86
CA LEU A 213 23.00 30.60 -7.99
C LEU A 213 23.62 29.91 -9.20
N SER A 214 22.85 29.89 -10.29
CA SER A 214 23.25 30.00 -11.69
C SER A 214 24.10 28.89 -12.33
N VAL A 215 23.64 28.33 -13.45
CA VAL A 215 24.13 28.73 -14.78
C VAL A 215 23.01 28.51 -15.80
N ALA A 216 22.65 29.61 -16.47
CA ALA A 216 21.86 29.63 -17.68
C ALA A 216 22.72 29.23 -18.88
N HIS A 217 22.15 28.49 -19.84
CA HIS A 217 22.63 28.54 -21.21
C HIS A 217 21.46 28.80 -22.16
N ARG A 218 21.40 30.05 -22.64
CA ARG A 218 20.67 30.43 -23.84
C ARG A 218 21.50 29.99 -25.02
N ASN A 219 20.88 29.38 -26.03
CA ASN A 219 21.36 29.49 -27.39
C ASN A 219 20.25 30.13 -28.22
N THR A 220 20.56 31.31 -28.72
CA THR A 220 19.86 32.04 -29.78
C THR A 220 20.67 31.92 -31.08
N VAL A 221 20.13 32.55 -32.14
CA VAL A 221 20.69 32.87 -33.48
C VAL A 221 20.50 31.76 -34.52
N LYS A 222 19.87 31.95 -35.69
CA LYS A 222 19.50 33.14 -36.49
C LYS A 222 18.05 33.04 -36.98
#